data_AF-A0A6A5UNB5-F1
#
_entry.id   AF-A0A6A5UNB5-F1
#
_cell.length_a   1.000
_cell.length_b   1.000
_cell.length_c   1.000
_cell.angle_alpha   90.00
_cell.angle_beta   90.00
_cell.angle_gamma   90.00
#
_symmetry.space_group_name_H-M   'P 1'
#
loop_
_entity.id
_entity.type
_entity.pdbx_description
1 polymer ?
#
loop_
_entity_poly.entity_id
_entity_poly.type
_entity_poly.pdbx_seq_one_letter_code
_entity_poly.pdbx_strand_id
1 'polypeptide(L)'
;MANSLANGIEKLGSVNGDASASPISVSFPLPRAPQTNIHLQLHNNGPNILLFLTTSTPESSSATPLGSLVYAMPNRTNPSDPFSTPLFTPPGTLDFTTRLAKLLARKLKKPVYVGNSMSFASAGMGGTVEEEMEGFKRVVEVIVGLVEKKEDEKA
;
A
#
# COMPACT_ATOMS: atom_id res chain seq x y z
N MET A 1 45.16 -15.67 3.42
CA MET A 1 43.96 -16.43 3.00
C MET A 1 42.74 -16.01 3.84
N ALA A 2 42.32 -14.73 3.75
CA ALA A 2 41.19 -14.22 4.54
C ALA A 2 40.13 -13.46 3.70
N ASN A 3 40.41 -13.18 2.42
CA ASN A 3 39.54 -12.32 1.60
C ASN A 3 38.49 -13.08 0.78
N SER A 4 38.32 -14.39 0.97
CA SER A 4 37.37 -15.20 0.17
C SER A 4 35.98 -15.30 0.79
N LEU A 5 35.77 -14.87 2.04
CA LEU A 5 34.49 -15.02 2.75
C LEU A 5 33.56 -13.81 2.63
N ALA A 6 34.09 -12.63 2.29
CA ALA A 6 33.27 -11.42 2.10
C ALA A 6 32.39 -11.48 0.85
N ASN A 7 32.87 -12.13 -0.22
CA ASN A 7 32.14 -12.23 -1.50
C ASN A 7 30.98 -13.26 -1.48
N GLY A 8 30.82 -14.03 -0.40
CA GLY A 8 29.75 -15.03 -0.29
C GLY A 8 28.42 -14.45 0.20
N ILE A 9 28.44 -13.29 0.86
CA ILE A 9 27.27 -12.72 1.53
C ILE A 9 26.38 -11.94 0.55
N GLU A 10 26.93 -11.39 -0.54
CA GLU A 10 26.12 -10.72 -1.58
C GLU A 10 25.20 -11.67 -2.36
N LYS A 11 25.36 -12.99 -2.21
CA LYS A 11 24.53 -14.00 -2.89
C LYS A 11 23.38 -14.54 -2.04
N LEU A 12 23.31 -14.18 -0.76
CA LEU A 12 22.13 -14.41 0.08
C LEU A 12 21.36 -13.10 0.15
N GLY A 13 20.20 -13.06 -0.52
CA GLY A 13 19.39 -11.86 -0.65
C GLY A 13 19.24 -11.08 0.65
N SER A 14 19.36 -9.74 0.54
CA SER A 14 19.07 -8.72 1.55
C SER A 14 18.65 -9.28 2.91
N VAL A 15 19.59 -9.31 3.86
CA VAL A 15 19.29 -9.55 5.28
C VAL A 15 18.12 -8.66 5.70
N ASN A 16 17.10 -9.25 6.33
CA ASN A 16 15.93 -8.56 6.88
C ASN A 16 16.40 -7.54 7.91
N GLY A 17 16.64 -6.29 7.48
CA GLY A 17 17.15 -5.23 8.34
C GLY A 17 17.77 -4.04 7.59
N ASP A 18 18.22 -4.23 6.35
CA ASP A 18 18.85 -3.14 5.56
C ASP A 18 17.84 -2.25 4.80
N ALA A 19 16.54 -2.46 5.00
CA ALA A 19 15.50 -1.55 4.51
C ALA A 19 15.42 -0.29 5.39
N SER A 20 16.53 0.43 5.55
CA SER A 20 16.58 1.76 6.19
C SER A 20 16.18 2.85 5.18
N ALA A 21 15.08 2.64 4.45
CA ALA A 21 14.44 3.70 3.69
C ALA A 21 13.36 4.31 4.59
N SER A 22 13.53 5.57 4.97
CA SER A 22 12.47 6.31 5.65
C SER A 22 11.15 6.16 4.88
N PRO A 23 10.03 5.86 5.57
CA PRO A 23 8.74 5.72 4.91
C PRO A 23 8.39 6.96 4.11
N ILE A 24 7.80 6.75 2.95
CA ILE A 24 7.25 7.82 2.14
C ILE A 24 5.84 8.08 2.65
N SER A 25 5.66 9.23 3.28
CA SER A 25 4.35 9.68 3.75
C SER A 25 3.84 10.78 2.82
N VAL A 26 2.67 10.56 2.23
CA VAL A 26 1.99 11.56 1.41
C VAL A 26 0.55 11.73 1.86
N SER A 27 0.03 12.93 1.69
CA SER A 27 -1.37 13.24 1.92
C SER A 27 -1.94 13.95 0.71
N PHE A 28 -3.16 13.58 0.32
CA PHE A 28 -3.86 14.22 -0.78
C PHE A 28 -5.38 14.19 -0.55
N PRO A 29 -6.12 15.19 -1.03
CA PRO A 29 -7.57 15.27 -0.85
C PRO A 29 -8.30 14.20 -1.67
N LEU A 30 -9.47 13.80 -1.18
CA LEU A 30 -10.41 12.99 -1.97
C LEU A 30 -10.93 13.78 -3.18
N PRO A 31 -11.08 13.15 -4.37
CA PRO A 31 -11.49 13.85 -5.59
C PRO A 31 -12.79 14.66 -5.47
N ARG A 32 -13.78 14.13 -4.73
CA ARG A 32 -15.10 14.76 -4.53
C ARG A 32 -15.31 15.34 -3.13
N ALA A 33 -14.33 15.23 -2.25
CA ALA A 33 -14.42 15.73 -0.87
C ALA A 33 -13.11 16.42 -0.47
N PRO A 34 -12.91 17.69 -0.87
CA PRO A 34 -11.63 18.39 -0.67
C PRO A 34 -11.24 18.57 0.80
N GLN A 35 -12.21 18.50 1.70
CA GLN A 35 -12.01 18.60 3.15
C GLN A 35 -11.49 17.30 3.76
N THR A 36 -11.61 16.18 3.05
CA THR A 36 -11.20 14.85 3.53
C THR A 36 -9.91 14.44 2.84
N ASN A 37 -8.87 14.20 3.63
CA ASN A 37 -7.57 13.82 3.11
C ASN A 37 -7.31 12.33 3.29
N ILE A 38 -6.78 11.70 2.25
CA ILE A 38 -6.18 10.37 2.33
C ILE A 38 -4.72 10.56 2.73
N HIS A 39 -4.34 9.91 3.82
CA HIS A 39 -2.96 9.76 4.24
C HIS A 39 -2.46 8.37 3.87
N LEU A 40 -1.30 8.36 3.25
CA LEU A 40 -0.66 7.16 2.74
C LEU A 40 0.77 7.11 3.27
N GLN A 41 1.11 5.98 3.88
CA GLN A 41 2.47 5.66 4.28
C GLN A 41 2.94 4.42 3.53
N LEU A 42 4.03 4.58 2.77
CA LEU A 42 4.63 3.52 1.95
C LEU A 42 6.03 3.19 2.46
N HIS A 43 6.24 1.91 2.74
CA HIS A 43 7.54 1.31 3.02
C HIS A 43 7.91 0.38 1.86
N ASN A 44 9.01 0.69 1.17
CA ASN A 44 9.55 -0.16 0.12
C ASN A 44 10.78 -0.87 0.67
N ASN A 45 10.61 -2.14 1.03
CA ASN A 45 11.67 -2.93 1.66
C ASN A 45 12.63 -3.56 0.63
N GLY A 46 12.36 -3.41 -0.66
CA GLY A 46 13.05 -4.11 -1.74
C GLY A 46 12.23 -5.30 -2.27
N PRO A 47 12.15 -6.44 -1.55
CA PRO A 47 11.43 -7.62 -2.02
C PRO A 47 9.92 -7.53 -1.79
N ASN A 48 9.45 -6.61 -0.94
CA ASN A 48 8.03 -6.40 -0.66
C ASN A 48 7.74 -4.92 -0.40
N ILE A 49 6.45 -4.59 -0.48
CA ILE A 49 5.94 -3.25 -0.23
C ILE A 49 4.92 -3.33 0.90
N LEU A 50 5.01 -2.42 1.87
CA LEU A 50 4.06 -2.28 2.97
C LEU A 50 3.39 -0.90 2.89
N LEU A 51 2.07 -0.89 2.90
CA LEU A 51 1.24 0.29 2.73
C LEU A 51 0.27 0.42 3.88
N PHE A 52 0.15 1.63 4.41
CA PHE A 52 -0.91 2.01 5.33
C PHE A 52 -1.70 3.18 4.76
N LEU A 53 -3.01 3.05 4.76
CA LEU A 53 -3.96 4.03 4.23
C LEU A 53 -4.95 4.41 5.32
N THR A 54 -5.16 5.70 5.50
CA THR A 54 -6.18 6.23 6.40
C THR A 54 -6.76 7.53 5.87
N THR A 55 -7.95 7.90 6.33
CA THR A 55 -8.59 9.16 5.98
C THR A 55 -8.73 10.03 7.21
N SER A 56 -8.48 11.33 7.09
CA SER A 56 -8.76 12.30 8.14
C SER A 56 -9.73 13.36 7.64
N THR A 57 -10.63 13.80 8.50
CA THR A 57 -11.51 14.95 8.28
C THR A 57 -11.17 16.05 9.30
N PRO A 58 -11.59 17.30 9.09
CA PRO A 58 -11.32 18.38 10.06
C PRO A 58 -11.96 18.10 11.43
N GLU A 59 -13.01 17.28 11.45
CA GLU A 59 -13.80 16.92 12.63
C GLU A 59 -13.32 15.62 13.30
N SER A 60 -12.34 14.90 12.72
CA SER A 60 -11.87 13.63 13.28
C SER A 60 -10.97 13.86 14.49
N SER A 61 -11.56 13.92 15.68
CA SER A 61 -10.85 14.01 16.97
C SER A 61 -10.66 12.67 17.69
N SER A 62 -11.10 11.56 17.08
CA SER A 62 -11.04 10.22 17.66
C SER A 62 -9.96 9.34 16.99
N ALA A 63 -9.39 8.41 17.78
CA ALA A 63 -8.46 7.42 17.25
C ALA A 63 -9.16 6.54 16.21
N THR A 64 -8.65 6.55 14.98
CA THR A 64 -9.18 5.73 13.89
C THR A 64 -8.85 4.25 14.15
N PRO A 65 -9.80 3.32 14.00
CA PRO A 65 -9.51 1.89 14.14
C PRO A 65 -8.47 1.46 13.10
N LEU A 66 -7.72 0.39 13.39
CA LEU A 66 -6.65 -0.12 12.51
C LEU A 66 -7.14 -0.50 11.10
N GLY A 67 -8.44 -0.76 10.93
CA GLY A 67 -9.03 -1.13 9.65
C GLY A 67 -8.66 -2.57 9.26
N SER A 68 -8.59 -2.91 7.97
CA SER A 68 -8.21 -4.26 7.52
C SER A 68 -6.75 -4.33 7.09
N LEU A 69 -6.14 -5.50 7.19
CA LEU A 69 -4.78 -5.77 6.73
C LEU A 69 -4.79 -6.99 5.82
N VAL A 70 -4.36 -6.83 4.57
CA VAL A 70 -4.33 -7.90 3.57
C VAL A 70 -2.94 -8.02 2.97
N TYR A 71 -2.45 -9.24 2.89
CA TYR A 71 -1.27 -9.59 2.11
C TYR A 71 -1.70 -10.05 0.72
N ALA A 72 -0.98 -9.63 -0.31
CA ALA A 72 -1.14 -10.16 -1.66
C ALA A 72 0.21 -10.41 -2.32
N MET A 73 0.29 -11.42 -3.18
CA MET A 73 1.49 -11.74 -3.94
C MET A 73 1.18 -12.04 -5.41
N PRO A 74 2.06 -11.64 -6.33
CA PRO A 74 1.87 -11.90 -7.74
C PRO A 74 1.88 -13.41 -8.00
N ASN A 75 0.93 -13.86 -8.81
CA ASN A 75 0.91 -15.23 -9.27
C ASN A 75 1.75 -15.35 -10.55
N ARG A 76 2.78 -16.20 -10.52
CA ARG A 76 3.71 -16.39 -11.63
C ARG A 76 3.12 -17.23 -12.77
N THR A 77 2.15 -18.10 -12.49
CA THR A 77 1.51 -18.94 -13.51
C THR A 77 0.34 -18.22 -14.18
N ASN A 78 -0.40 -17.41 -13.43
CA ASN A 78 -1.48 -16.58 -13.96
C ASN A 78 -1.38 -15.13 -13.43
N PRO A 79 -0.70 -14.23 -14.15
CA PRO A 79 -0.50 -12.84 -13.70
C PRO A 79 -1.80 -12.05 -13.48
N SER A 80 -2.91 -12.48 -14.10
CA SER A 80 -4.20 -11.81 -13.96
C SER A 80 -4.86 -12.07 -12.60
N ASP A 81 -4.48 -13.15 -11.90
CA ASP A 81 -5.06 -13.56 -10.63
C ASP A 81 -4.01 -13.73 -9.51
N PRO A 82 -3.63 -12.63 -8.83
CA PRO A 82 -2.78 -12.65 -7.66
C PRO A 82 -3.40 -13.38 -6.48
N PHE A 83 -2.56 -14.01 -5.66
CA PHE A 83 -3.00 -14.59 -4.38
C PHE A 83 -3.17 -13.49 -3.35
N SER A 84 -4.18 -13.60 -2.50
CA SER A 84 -4.42 -12.69 -1.38
C SER A 84 -4.81 -13.46 -0.13
N THR A 85 -4.28 -13.03 1.01
CA THR A 85 -4.58 -13.59 2.33
C THR A 85 -4.90 -12.43 3.28
N PRO A 86 -6.15 -12.32 3.74
CA PRO A 86 -6.49 -11.32 4.73
C PRO A 86 -5.92 -11.73 6.10
N LEU A 87 -5.17 -10.83 6.72
CA LEU A 87 -4.53 -11.01 8.03
C LEU A 87 -5.36 -10.40 9.16
N PHE A 88 -6.09 -9.32 8.86
CA PHE A 88 -7.04 -8.70 9.78
C PHE A 88 -8.30 -8.27 9.03
N THR A 89 -9.46 -8.77 9.49
CA THR A 89 -10.71 -8.80 8.72
C THR A 89 -11.88 -7.97 9.29
N PRO A 90 -11.73 -6.69 9.66
CA PRO A 90 -12.89 -5.84 9.89
C PRO A 90 -13.75 -5.70 8.61
N PRO A 91 -15.06 -5.98 8.69
CA PRO A 91 -15.91 -6.14 7.49
C PRO A 91 -16.06 -4.86 6.66
N GLY A 92 -15.99 -3.68 7.28
CA GLY A 92 -16.23 -2.41 6.59
C GLY A 92 -15.14 -1.96 5.60
N THR A 93 -13.94 -2.55 5.65
CA THR A 93 -12.82 -2.15 4.76
C THR A 93 -12.22 -3.32 3.99
N LEU A 94 -12.58 -4.57 4.32
CA LEU A 94 -11.91 -5.77 3.84
C LEU A 94 -11.95 -5.93 2.32
N ASP A 95 -13.11 -5.70 1.70
CA ASP A 95 -13.29 -5.88 0.25
C ASP A 95 -12.44 -4.88 -0.54
N PHE A 96 -12.46 -3.62 -0.12
CA PHE A 96 -11.63 -2.56 -0.70
C PHE A 96 -10.15 -2.93 -0.60
N THR A 97 -9.69 -3.30 0.60
CA THR A 97 -8.28 -3.63 0.87
C THR A 97 -7.83 -4.84 0.08
N THR A 98 -8.68 -5.85 -0.06
CA THR A 98 -8.38 -7.06 -0.85
C THR A 98 -8.23 -6.73 -2.33
N ARG A 99 -9.16 -5.95 -2.90
CA ARG A 99 -9.09 -5.50 -4.29
C ARG A 99 -7.83 -4.67 -4.55
N LEU A 100 -7.51 -3.76 -3.63
CA LEU A 100 -6.33 -2.91 -3.73
C LEU A 100 -5.04 -3.72 -3.66
N ALA A 101 -4.92 -4.62 -2.68
CA ALA A 101 -3.74 -5.48 -2.52
C ALA A 101 -3.50 -6.35 -3.75
N LYS A 102 -4.55 -7.01 -4.29
CA LYS A 102 -4.44 -7.81 -5.53
C LYS A 102 -4.00 -6.93 -6.71
N LEU A 103 -4.62 -5.77 -6.90
CA LEU A 103 -4.28 -4.89 -8.01
C LEU A 103 -2.82 -4.41 -7.95
N LEU A 104 -2.35 -4.02 -6.76
CA LEU A 104 -0.98 -3.55 -6.56
C LEU A 104 0.03 -4.69 -6.74
N ALA A 105 -0.24 -5.88 -6.20
CA ALA A 105 0.63 -7.04 -6.41
C ALA A 105 0.78 -7.39 -7.90
N ARG A 106 -0.30 -7.26 -8.69
CA ARG A 106 -0.27 -7.43 -10.15
C ARG A 106 0.54 -6.35 -10.86
N LYS A 107 0.32 -5.07 -10.51
CA LYS A 107 0.97 -3.93 -11.18
C LYS A 107 2.46 -3.86 -10.85
N LEU A 108 2.82 -4.05 -9.58
CA LEU A 108 4.19 -3.86 -9.07
C LEU A 108 5.04 -5.14 -9.18
N LYS A 109 4.42 -6.29 -9.49
CA LYS A 109 5.07 -7.61 -9.57
C LYS A 109 5.86 -7.97 -8.30
N LYS A 110 5.47 -7.41 -7.16
CA LYS A 110 6.05 -7.62 -5.83
C LYS A 110 4.95 -8.01 -4.85
N PRO A 111 5.24 -8.80 -3.81
CA PRO A 111 4.37 -8.95 -2.65
C PRO A 111 4.05 -7.61 -2.01
N VAL A 112 2.78 -7.41 -1.64
CA VAL A 112 2.28 -6.17 -1.06
C VAL A 112 1.45 -6.47 0.19
N TYR A 113 1.73 -5.75 1.26
CA TYR A 113 0.89 -5.67 2.46
C TYR A 113 0.13 -4.36 2.41
N VAL A 114 -1.19 -4.41 2.56
CA VAL A 114 -2.05 -3.23 2.57
C VAL A 114 -2.85 -3.22 3.85
N GLY A 115 -2.53 -2.27 4.73
CA GLY A 115 -3.33 -1.87 5.87
C GLY A 115 -4.21 -0.68 5.48
N ASN A 116 -5.50 -0.74 5.79
CA ASN A 116 -6.45 0.27 5.36
C ASN A 116 -7.54 0.50 6.40
N SER A 117 -7.55 1.71 6.95
CA SER A 117 -8.60 2.24 7.84
C SER A 117 -9.35 3.42 7.22
N MET A 118 -9.25 3.61 5.90
CA MET A 118 -9.96 4.68 5.21
C MET A 118 -11.47 4.50 5.35
N SER A 119 -12.15 5.63 5.50
CA SER A 119 -13.60 5.74 5.51
C SER A 119 -14.03 6.79 4.49
N PHE A 120 -14.99 6.42 3.64
CA PHE A 120 -15.63 7.35 2.70
C PHE A 120 -16.93 7.93 3.27
N ALA A 121 -17.28 7.65 4.53
CA ALA A 121 -18.52 8.15 5.14
C ALA A 121 -18.62 9.69 5.13
N SER A 122 -17.47 10.37 5.20
CA SER A 122 -17.37 11.84 5.11
C SER A 122 -17.00 12.33 3.70
N ALA A 123 -17.20 11.50 2.67
CA ALA A 123 -17.12 11.94 1.28
C ALA A 123 -18.36 12.80 0.92
N GLY A 124 -18.26 13.62 -0.12
CA GLY A 124 -19.23 14.66 -0.44
C GLY A 124 -20.64 14.12 -0.73
N MET A 125 -20.74 12.86 -1.18
CA MET A 125 -21.99 12.15 -1.44
C MET A 125 -22.28 11.04 -0.42
N GLY A 126 -21.54 10.97 0.70
CA GLY A 126 -21.76 9.98 1.76
C GLY A 126 -21.11 8.61 1.50
N GLY A 127 -20.09 8.55 0.63
CA GLY A 127 -19.33 7.33 0.38
C GLY A 127 -20.00 6.44 -0.64
N THR A 128 -20.52 7.03 -1.73
CA THR A 128 -21.11 6.25 -2.81
C THR A 128 -20.06 5.40 -3.51
N VAL A 129 -20.51 4.39 -4.26
CA VAL A 129 -19.62 3.47 -5.00
C VAL A 129 -18.75 4.24 -6.00
N GLU A 130 -19.28 5.29 -6.60
CA GLU A 130 -18.54 6.15 -7.52
C GLU A 130 -17.38 6.86 -6.82
N GLU A 131 -17.61 7.39 -5.61
CA GLU A 131 -16.57 8.03 -4.80
C GLU A 131 -15.49 7.04 -4.38
N GLU A 132 -15.88 5.84 -3.97
CA GLU A 132 -14.95 4.77 -3.62
C GLU A 132 -14.08 4.39 -4.83
N MET A 133 -14.67 4.27 -6.02
CA MET A 133 -13.97 3.92 -7.26
C MET A 133 -12.99 5.01 -7.72
N GLU A 134 -13.37 6.29 -7.60
CA GLU A 134 -12.48 7.41 -7.90
C GLU A 134 -11.33 7.50 -6.89
N GLY A 135 -11.62 7.35 -5.60
CA GLY A 135 -10.62 7.28 -4.54
C GLY A 135 -9.66 6.10 -4.75
N PHE A 136 -10.18 4.93 -5.09
CA PHE A 136 -9.41 3.74 -5.42
C PHE A 136 -8.44 3.99 -6.58
N LYS A 137 -8.93 4.57 -7.69
CA LYS A 137 -8.10 4.89 -8.85
C LYS A 137 -6.98 5.86 -8.47
N ARG A 138 -7.31 6.90 -7.71
CA ARG A 138 -6.35 7.92 -7.28
C ARG A 138 -5.26 7.34 -6.39
N VAL A 139 -5.62 6.50 -5.42
CA VAL A 139 -4.67 5.82 -4.53
C VAL A 139 -3.72 4.94 -5.34
N VAL A 140 -4.23 4.16 -6.30
CA VAL A 140 -3.40 3.31 -7.17
C VAL A 140 -2.42 4.14 -7.99
N GLU A 141 -2.88 5.23 -8.61
CA GLU A 141 -2.02 6.14 -9.39
C GLU A 141 -0.87 6.70 -8.54
N VAL A 142 -1.19 7.19 -7.33
CA VAL A 142 -0.19 7.76 -6.42
C VAL A 142 0.82 6.70 -5.98
N ILE A 143 0.36 5.50 -5.58
CA ILE A 143 1.26 4.43 -5.13
C ILE A 143 2.22 4.00 -6.25
N VAL A 144 1.68 3.75 -7.44
CA VAL A 144 2.51 3.31 -8.59
C VAL A 144 3.54 4.38 -8.93
N GLY A 145 3.13 5.65 -9.01
CA GLY A 145 4.08 6.75 -9.29
C GLY A 145 5.14 6.93 -8.21
N LEU A 146 4.81 6.71 -6.93
CA LEU A 146 5.79 6.78 -5.84
C LEU A 146 6.80 5.62 -5.87
N VAL A 147 6.36 4.43 -6.25
CA VAL A 147 7.25 3.26 -6.37
C VAL A 147 8.19 3.41 -7.56
N GLU A 148 7.66 3.84 -8.72
CA GLU A 148 8.45 4.06 -9.94
C GLU A 148 9.52 5.15 -9.71
N LYS A 149 9.16 6.29 -9.13
CA LYS A 149 10.12 7.37 -8.81
C LYS A 149 11.29 6.90 -7.92
N LYS A 150 11.02 6.02 -6.96
CA LYS A 150 12.04 5.46 -6.05
C LYS A 150 12.96 4.44 -6.73
N GLU A 151 12.49 3.78 -7.79
CA GLU A 151 13.32 2.88 -8.59
C GLU A 151 14.28 3.70 -9.47
N ASP A 152 13.82 4.82 -10.03
CA ASP A 152 14.65 5.74 -10.80
C ASP A 152 15.74 6.42 -9.95
N GLU A 153 15.46 6.79 -8.69
CA GLU A 153 16.46 7.37 -7.77
C GLU A 153 17.56 6.37 -7.36
N LYS A 154 17.38 5.07 -7.61
CA LYS A 154 18.35 4.01 -7.29
C LYS A 154 19.13 3.49 -8.50
N ALA A 155 18.75 3.87 -9.72
CA ALA A 155 19.38 3.46 -10.99
C ALA A 155 20.51 4.43 -11.40
#